data_AF-A0A8S0Z265-F1
#
_entry.id   AF-A0A8S0Z265-F1
#
_cell.length_a   1.000
_cell.length_b   1.000
_cell.length_c   1.000
_cell.angle_alpha   90.00
_cell.angle_beta   90.00
_cell.angle_gamma   90.00
#
_symmetry.space_group_name_H-M   'P 1'
#
loop_
_entity.id
_entity.type
_entity.pdbx_description
1 polymer ?
#
loop_
_entity_poly.entity_id
_entity_poly.type
_entity_poly.pdbx_seq_one_letter_code
_entity_poly.pdbx_strand_id
1 'polypeptide(L)'
;MRLPSVPNVADSKFGTVPSYYPHSNPPLKSIKTDIEEHLDHTLKRAYEGQTFFWGVKPKNGNFIEFWFEKPIIIESYLFRSGNAEHVSDKFYDTVVEVLRQSRSSNPNFTVVGSFDEFGIADGELKLGPIVAIRLRVNSNSFNWAILSEIELKEKTQVVNS
;
A
#
# COMPACT_ATOMS: atom_id res chain seq x y z
N MET A 1 -56.75 -19.18 -0.22
CA MET A 1 -55.67 -20.17 -0.41
C MET A 1 -54.54 -19.47 -1.14
N ARG A 2 -53.48 -19.04 -0.44
CA ARG A 2 -52.33 -18.34 -1.05
C ARG A 2 -51.23 -19.37 -1.32
N LEU A 3 -50.73 -19.41 -2.55
CA LEU A 3 -49.57 -20.21 -2.95
C LEU A 3 -48.31 -19.69 -2.23
N PRO A 4 -47.38 -20.56 -1.78
CA PRO A 4 -46.14 -20.11 -1.19
C PRO A 4 -45.20 -19.54 -2.26
N SER A 5 -44.62 -18.38 -1.97
CA SER A 5 -43.58 -17.75 -2.78
C SER A 5 -42.30 -18.58 -2.72
N VAL A 6 -41.73 -18.89 -3.89
CA VAL A 6 -40.40 -19.47 -4.03
C VAL A 6 -39.39 -18.52 -3.36
N PRO A 7 -38.52 -18.98 -2.45
CA PRO A 7 -37.47 -18.13 -1.93
C PRO A 7 -36.51 -17.81 -3.08
N ASN A 8 -36.23 -16.53 -3.24
CA ASN A 8 -35.20 -16.02 -4.14
C ASN A 8 -33.89 -16.73 -3.78
N VAL A 9 -33.37 -17.54 -4.71
CA VAL A 9 -32.04 -18.13 -4.58
C VAL A 9 -31.09 -16.94 -4.66
N ALA A 10 -30.54 -16.55 -3.51
CA ALA A 10 -29.39 -15.66 -3.49
C ALA A 10 -28.30 -16.35 -4.30
N ASP A 11 -28.03 -15.83 -5.49
CA ASP A 11 -26.93 -16.27 -6.32
C ASP A 11 -25.67 -16.24 -5.47
N SER A 12 -25.20 -17.43 -5.16
CA SER A 12 -23.95 -17.69 -4.48
C SER A 12 -22.84 -17.24 -5.44
N LYS A 13 -22.41 -15.99 -5.32
CA LYS A 13 -21.19 -15.51 -5.99
C LYS A 13 -19.99 -16.11 -5.28
N PHE A 14 -19.71 -17.37 -5.60
CA PHE A 14 -18.43 -18.00 -5.32
C PHE A 14 -17.32 -17.21 -6.06
N GLY A 15 -16.42 -16.59 -5.28
CA GLY A 15 -15.01 -16.56 -5.61
C GLY A 15 -14.43 -15.41 -6.45
N THR A 16 -15.05 -14.22 -6.51
CA THR A 16 -14.29 -13.06 -7.01
C THR A 16 -13.34 -12.59 -5.92
N VAL A 17 -12.06 -12.96 -6.02
CA VAL A 17 -11.01 -12.41 -5.16
C VAL A 17 -10.91 -10.90 -5.46
N PRO A 18 -10.94 -10.02 -4.45
CA PRO A 18 -10.82 -8.58 -4.68
C PRO A 18 -9.47 -8.24 -5.33
N SER A 19 -9.49 -7.42 -6.38
CA SER A 19 -8.25 -6.92 -7.02
C SER A 19 -7.55 -5.82 -6.20
N TYR A 20 -8.24 -5.25 -5.22
CA TYR A 20 -7.71 -4.32 -4.21
C TYR A 20 -8.60 -4.33 -2.95
N TYR A 21 -8.10 -3.80 -1.83
CA TYR A 21 -8.86 -3.65 -0.58
C TYR A 21 -9.00 -2.17 -0.20
N PRO A 22 -10.23 -1.63 -0.01
CA PRO A 22 -10.42 -0.24 0.39
C PRO A 22 -9.97 -0.02 1.84
N HIS A 23 -9.32 1.12 2.08
CA HIS A 23 -8.72 1.49 3.37
C HIS A 23 -8.86 3.00 3.60
N SER A 24 -8.80 3.44 4.86
CA SER A 24 -8.77 4.87 5.22
C SER A 24 -7.36 5.25 5.66
N ASN A 25 -6.52 5.58 4.69
CA ASN A 25 -5.15 5.99 4.95
C ASN A 25 -5.07 7.45 5.44
N PRO A 26 -4.00 7.83 6.16
CA PRO A 26 -3.77 9.20 6.59
C PRO A 26 -3.67 10.17 5.40
N PRO A 27 -4.01 11.45 5.57
CA PRO A 27 -3.88 12.43 4.50
C PRO A 27 -2.41 12.69 4.13
N LEU A 28 -2.15 12.81 2.83
CA LEU A 28 -0.82 13.06 2.28
C LEU A 28 -0.66 14.49 1.81
N LYS A 29 0.47 15.11 2.17
CA LYS A 29 0.96 16.33 1.54
C LYS A 29 1.31 16.09 0.07
N SER A 30 1.94 14.95 -0.22
CA SER A 30 2.30 14.57 -1.58
C SER A 30 2.54 13.07 -1.67
N ILE A 31 2.25 12.52 -2.84
CA ILE A 31 2.55 11.14 -3.23
C ILE A 31 3.40 11.16 -4.49
N LYS A 32 4.47 10.37 -4.54
CA LYS A 32 5.44 10.42 -5.65
C LYS A 32 5.92 9.03 -6.03
N THR A 33 6.19 8.84 -7.30
CA THR A 33 6.86 7.66 -7.84
C THR A 33 7.65 8.04 -9.07
N ASP A 34 8.76 7.35 -9.32
CA ASP A 34 9.50 7.41 -10.58
C ASP A 34 9.31 6.16 -11.45
N ILE A 35 8.43 5.25 -11.01
CA ILE A 35 7.92 4.11 -11.78
C ILE A 35 6.75 4.61 -12.64
N GLU A 36 6.80 4.32 -13.93
CA GLU A 36 5.75 4.67 -14.90
C GLU A 36 4.44 3.95 -14.57
N GLU A 37 3.35 4.73 -14.45
CA GLU A 37 2.00 4.22 -14.16
C GLU A 37 1.33 3.68 -15.43
N HIS A 38 0.60 2.58 -15.31
CA HIS A 38 -0.10 1.95 -16.42
C HIS A 38 -1.62 2.17 -16.35
N LEU A 39 -2.21 2.66 -17.46
CA LEU A 39 -3.65 2.91 -17.61
C LEU A 39 -4.21 3.81 -16.48
N ASP A 40 -5.36 3.45 -15.92
CA ASP A 40 -6.03 4.17 -14.83
C ASP A 40 -5.60 3.64 -13.43
N HIS A 41 -4.58 2.78 -13.36
CA HIS A 41 -4.05 2.14 -12.15
C HIS A 41 -2.92 2.96 -11.53
N THR A 42 -3.27 4.18 -11.10
CA THR A 42 -2.31 5.14 -10.56
C THR A 42 -2.06 4.96 -9.06
N LEU A 43 -0.90 5.40 -8.60
CA LEU A 43 -0.48 5.33 -7.21
C LEU A 43 -1.41 6.10 -6.28
N LYS A 44 -1.89 7.27 -6.72
CA LYS A 44 -2.86 8.08 -5.98
C LYS A 44 -4.17 7.32 -5.77
N ARG A 45 -4.71 6.70 -6.82
CA ARG A 45 -5.98 5.97 -6.76
C ARG A 45 -5.84 4.69 -5.94
N ALA A 46 -4.66 4.07 -5.95
CA ALA A 46 -4.33 2.93 -5.09
C ALA A 46 -4.34 3.31 -3.60
N TYR A 47 -3.70 4.43 -3.26
CA TYR A 47 -3.65 4.94 -1.89
C TYR A 47 -5.02 5.39 -1.34
N GLU A 48 -5.91 5.83 -2.23
CA GLU A 48 -7.28 6.22 -1.92
C GLU A 48 -8.26 5.02 -1.88
N GLY A 49 -7.76 3.80 -2.07
CA GLY A 49 -8.58 2.59 -2.10
C GLY A 49 -9.61 2.58 -3.25
N GLN A 50 -9.31 3.22 -4.38
CA GLN A 50 -10.18 3.24 -5.57
C GLN A 50 -9.81 2.16 -6.60
N THR A 51 -8.54 1.74 -6.59
CA THR A 51 -7.97 0.72 -7.50
C THR A 51 -6.65 0.20 -6.92
N PHE A 52 -5.80 -0.42 -7.73
CA PHE A 52 -4.42 -0.80 -7.42
C PHE A 52 -3.42 0.06 -8.22
N PHE A 53 -2.17 0.13 -7.78
CA PHE A 53 -1.09 0.73 -8.57
C PHE A 53 -0.54 -0.32 -9.53
N TRP A 54 -0.32 0.02 -10.79
CA TRP A 54 0.35 -0.87 -11.74
C TRP A 54 1.52 -0.15 -12.41
N GLY A 55 2.73 -0.53 -12.02
CA GLY A 55 3.97 0.10 -12.45
C GLY A 55 4.71 -0.70 -13.51
N VAL A 56 5.15 -0.04 -14.58
CA VAL A 56 5.89 -0.67 -15.68
C VAL A 56 7.32 -0.97 -15.26
N LYS A 57 7.66 -2.26 -15.18
CA LYS A 57 9.02 -2.83 -14.95
C LYS A 57 9.92 -1.98 -14.04
N PRO A 58 9.68 -2.00 -12.71
CA PRO A 58 10.52 -1.25 -11.78
C PRO A 58 12.00 -1.61 -11.91
N LYS A 59 12.87 -0.61 -11.77
CA LYS A 59 14.33 -0.72 -11.84
C LYS A 59 14.95 -0.47 -10.49
N ASN A 60 16.19 -0.94 -10.31
CA ASN A 60 17.00 -0.60 -9.16
C ASN A 60 17.05 0.93 -8.98
N GLY A 61 16.78 1.37 -7.75
CA GLY A 61 16.77 2.78 -7.36
C GLY A 61 15.39 3.43 -7.42
N ASN A 62 14.43 2.84 -8.15
CA ASN A 62 13.07 3.37 -8.22
C ASN A 62 12.41 3.41 -6.84
N PHE A 63 11.48 4.34 -6.67
CA PHE A 63 10.82 4.60 -5.41
C PHE A 63 9.34 4.89 -5.55
N ILE A 64 8.61 4.61 -4.47
CA ILE A 64 7.27 5.11 -4.20
C ILE A 64 7.31 5.80 -2.85
N GLU A 65 6.89 7.06 -2.76
CA GLU A 65 6.95 7.88 -1.56
C GLU A 65 5.58 8.43 -1.17
N PHE A 66 5.25 8.29 0.11
CA PHE A 66 4.06 8.83 0.75
C PHE A 66 4.50 9.87 1.79
N TRP A 67 4.24 11.15 1.53
CA TRP A 67 4.59 12.25 2.44
C TRP A 67 3.34 12.74 3.16
N PHE A 68 3.32 12.68 4.48
CA PHE A 68 2.15 13.05 5.29
C PHE A 68 1.98 14.57 5.42
N GLU A 69 0.74 15.05 5.53
CA GLU A 69 0.44 16.48 5.76
C GLU A 69 1.06 17.03 7.04
N LYS A 70 1.03 16.21 8.09
CA LYS A 70 1.64 16.46 9.39
C LYS A 70 2.43 15.22 9.83
N PRO A 71 3.42 15.36 10.72
CA PRO A 71 4.05 14.20 11.35
C PRO A 71 3.01 13.36 12.09
N ILE A 72 2.96 12.06 11.82
CA ILE A 72 2.00 11.12 12.41
C ILE A 72 2.71 9.92 13.04
N ILE A 73 2.10 9.29 14.03
CA ILE A 73 2.59 8.04 14.59
C ILE A 73 1.82 6.91 13.91
N ILE A 74 2.51 6.05 13.17
CA ILE A 74 1.91 4.86 12.56
C ILE A 74 2.11 3.68 13.50
N GLU A 75 1.06 2.91 13.77
CA GLU A 75 1.11 1.67 14.56
C GLU A 75 1.62 0.51 13.72
N SER A 76 1.10 0.37 12.50
CA SER A 76 1.45 -0.70 11.58
C SER A 76 1.26 -0.27 10.13
N TYR A 77 2.01 -0.91 9.24
CA TYR A 77 1.81 -0.80 7.79
C TYR A 77 1.55 -2.19 7.21
N LEU A 78 0.84 -2.22 6.09
CA LEU A 78 0.70 -3.37 5.21
C LEU A 78 0.75 -2.89 3.76
N PHE A 79 1.66 -3.48 2.99
CA PHE A 79 1.75 -3.34 1.55
C PHE A 79 1.61 -4.73 0.93
N ARG A 80 0.61 -4.91 0.07
CA ARG A 80 0.43 -6.15 -0.70
C ARG A 80 0.68 -5.90 -2.16
N SER A 81 1.52 -6.75 -2.74
CA SER A 81 1.90 -6.69 -4.13
C SER A 81 1.37 -7.89 -4.91
N GLY A 82 1.03 -7.67 -6.18
CA GLY A 82 0.36 -8.66 -7.03
C GLY A 82 -1.15 -8.69 -6.85
N ASN A 83 -1.83 -9.39 -7.76
CA ASN A 83 -3.25 -9.70 -7.68
C ASN A 83 -3.53 -11.08 -8.30
N ALA A 84 -4.76 -11.58 -8.20
CA ALA A 84 -5.13 -12.91 -8.70
C ALA A 84 -5.03 -13.05 -10.24
N GLU A 85 -5.17 -11.94 -10.97
CA GLU A 85 -5.15 -11.92 -12.43
C GLU A 85 -3.71 -11.90 -12.99
N HIS A 86 -2.78 -11.27 -12.26
CA HIS A 86 -1.39 -11.03 -12.63
C HIS A 86 -0.44 -11.42 -11.48
N VAL A 87 -0.41 -12.71 -11.14
CA VAL A 87 0.37 -13.25 -10.01
C VAL A 87 1.89 -13.01 -10.08
N SER A 88 2.40 -12.76 -11.28
CA SER A 88 3.82 -12.49 -11.53
C SER A 88 4.18 -11.01 -11.36
N ASP A 89 3.18 -10.12 -11.43
CA ASP A 89 3.36 -8.67 -11.39
C ASP A 89 3.42 -8.18 -9.94
N LYS A 90 4.56 -8.41 -9.30
CA LYS A 90 4.81 -8.00 -7.93
C LYS A 90 6.15 -7.31 -7.77
N PHE A 91 6.32 -6.60 -6.65
CA PHE A 91 7.59 -6.05 -6.22
C PHE A 91 8.53 -7.19 -5.80
N TYR A 92 9.77 -7.11 -6.28
CA TYR A 92 10.86 -8.03 -5.93
C TYR A 92 12.04 -7.22 -5.40
N ASP A 93 12.68 -7.70 -4.34
CA ASP A 93 13.81 -7.03 -3.68
C ASP A 93 13.51 -5.54 -3.42
N THR A 94 12.39 -5.29 -2.74
CA THR A 94 11.91 -3.94 -2.40
C THR A 94 11.86 -3.83 -0.88
N VAL A 95 12.39 -2.72 -0.36
CA VAL A 95 12.38 -2.43 1.08
C VAL A 95 11.37 -1.33 1.42
N VAL A 96 10.85 -1.37 2.64
CA VAL A 96 10.05 -0.31 3.25
C VAL A 96 10.98 0.54 4.11
N GLU A 97 10.97 1.83 3.87
CA GLU A 97 11.76 2.81 4.61
C GLU A 97 10.86 3.90 5.19
N VAL A 98 11.29 4.50 6.30
CA VAL A 98 10.57 5.61 6.94
C VAL A 98 11.48 6.80 7.17
N LEU A 99 10.90 7.99 7.08
CA LEU A 99 11.55 9.23 7.44
C LEU A 99 10.92 9.76 8.73
N ARG A 100 11.68 9.74 9.82
CA ARG A 100 11.22 10.23 11.13
C ARG A 100 11.21 11.75 11.15
N GLN A 101 10.32 12.33 11.94
CA GLN A 101 10.42 13.75 12.25
C GLN A 101 11.71 14.00 13.02
N SER A 102 12.68 14.64 12.37
CA SER A 102 13.96 14.99 12.96
C SER A 102 14.15 16.50 12.94
N ARG A 103 14.85 17.02 13.95
CA ARG A 103 15.35 18.40 13.96
C ARG A 103 16.70 18.53 13.23
N SER A 104 17.26 17.42 12.75
CA SER A 104 18.53 17.41 12.02
C SER A 104 18.38 17.98 10.61
N SER A 105 19.40 18.68 10.14
CA SER A 105 19.47 19.22 8.77
C SER A 105 19.52 18.14 7.67
N ASN A 106 19.95 16.92 8.02
CA ASN A 106 20.06 15.79 7.07
C ASN A 106 19.11 14.65 7.48
N PRO A 107 17.81 14.72 7.15
CA PRO A 107 16.87 13.65 7.45
C PRO A 107 17.18 12.44 6.57
N ASN A 108 17.38 11.28 7.20
CA ASN A 108 17.69 10.02 6.50
C ASN A 108 16.54 9.03 6.63
N PHE A 109 16.24 8.36 5.51
CA PHE A 109 15.35 7.22 5.50
C PHE A 109 16.01 6.04 6.21
N THR A 110 15.22 5.29 6.97
CA THR A 110 15.66 4.07 7.66
C THR A 110 14.79 2.91 7.23
N VAL A 111 15.41 1.77 6.88
CA VAL A 111 14.70 0.54 6.53
C VAL A 111 13.97 -0.01 7.76
N VAL A 112 12.70 -0.36 7.60
CA VAL A 112 11.83 -0.95 8.64
C VAL A 112 11.29 -2.32 8.27
N GLY A 113 11.35 -2.70 6.99
CA GLY A 113 10.94 -4.01 6.51
C GLY A 113 11.22 -4.20 5.03
N SER A 114 10.76 -5.31 4.47
CA SER A 114 10.93 -5.66 3.06
C SER A 114 9.77 -6.53 2.59
N PHE A 115 9.55 -6.55 1.27
CA PHE A 115 8.61 -7.49 0.66
C PHE A 115 9.16 -8.91 0.77
N ASP A 116 8.31 -9.84 1.19
CA ASP A 116 8.59 -11.27 1.23
C ASP A 116 8.38 -11.94 -0.15
N GLU A 117 8.55 -13.27 -0.20
CA GLU A 117 8.37 -14.07 -1.42
C GLU A 117 6.93 -14.06 -1.95
N PHE A 118 5.95 -13.73 -1.09
CA PHE A 118 4.54 -13.61 -1.43
C PHE A 118 4.15 -12.19 -1.85
N GLY A 119 5.10 -11.26 -1.88
CA GLY A 119 4.84 -9.86 -2.21
C GLY A 119 4.13 -9.11 -1.09
N ILE A 120 4.32 -9.52 0.16
CA ILE A 120 3.76 -8.84 1.33
C ILE A 120 4.89 -8.16 2.10
N ALA A 121 4.68 -6.89 2.44
CA ALA A 121 5.49 -6.18 3.42
C ALA A 121 4.56 -5.59 4.48
N ASP A 122 4.58 -6.17 5.67
CA ASP A 122 3.85 -5.66 6.84
C ASP A 122 4.75 -5.57 8.07
N GLY A 123 4.30 -4.83 9.07
CA GLY A 123 5.03 -4.72 10.33
C GLY A 123 4.49 -3.64 11.26
N GLU A 124 4.83 -3.78 12.54
CA GLU A 124 4.57 -2.76 13.55
C GLU A 124 5.66 -1.67 13.53
N LEU A 125 5.25 -0.40 13.56
CA LEU A 125 6.15 0.74 13.68
C LEU A 125 6.16 1.27 15.11
N LYS A 126 7.10 0.79 15.92
CA LYS A 126 7.35 1.31 17.29
C LYS A 126 8.24 2.55 17.24
N LEU A 127 7.82 3.52 16.43
CA LEU A 127 8.56 4.75 16.17
C LEU A 127 7.73 5.95 16.62
N GLY A 128 8.40 7.00 17.11
CA GLY A 128 7.81 8.34 17.19
C GLY A 128 7.37 8.90 15.83
N PRO A 129 6.86 10.15 15.77
CA PRO A 129 6.24 10.71 14.58
C PRO A 129 7.13 10.60 13.34
N ILE A 130 6.54 10.17 12.22
CA ILE A 130 7.18 10.09 10.90
C ILE A 130 6.54 11.08 9.94
N VAL A 131 7.32 11.54 8.97
CA VAL A 131 6.89 12.49 7.93
C VAL A 131 6.72 11.85 6.55
N ALA A 132 7.33 10.68 6.33
CA ALA A 132 7.15 9.93 5.10
C ALA A 132 7.39 8.42 5.28
N ILE A 133 6.76 7.62 4.42
CA ILE A 133 7.10 6.22 4.15
C ILE A 133 7.51 6.11 2.68
N ARG A 134 8.51 5.27 2.40
CA ARG A 134 9.00 5.01 1.04
C ARG A 134 9.14 3.52 0.80
N LEU A 135 8.74 3.06 -0.38
CA LEU A 135 9.16 1.79 -0.94
C LEU A 135 10.36 2.04 -1.85
N ARG A 136 11.45 1.30 -1.67
CA ARG A 136 12.66 1.41 -2.49
C ARG A 136 12.97 0.09 -3.15
N VAL A 137 13.05 0.11 -4.48
CA VAL A 137 13.37 -1.06 -5.30
C VAL A 137 14.90 -1.22 -5.38
N ASN A 138 15.42 -2.38 -4.98
CA ASN A 138 16.85 -2.66 -4.95
C ASN A 138 17.33 -3.55 -6.11
N SER A 139 16.42 -4.07 -6.94
CA SER A 139 16.79 -4.85 -8.13
C SER A 139 15.94 -4.51 -9.34
N ASN A 140 16.41 -4.85 -10.53
CA ASN A 140 15.62 -4.70 -11.74
C ASN A 140 14.57 -5.82 -11.80
N SER A 141 13.30 -5.46 -11.98
CA SER A 141 12.21 -6.41 -12.16
C SER A 141 12.09 -6.85 -13.63
N PHE A 142 11.88 -8.15 -13.84
CA PHE A 142 11.52 -8.68 -15.16
C PHE A 142 10.06 -8.42 -15.53
N ASN A 143 9.18 -8.42 -14.52
CA ASN A 143 7.75 -8.21 -14.64
C ASN A 143 7.37 -6.79 -14.24
N TRP A 144 6.11 -6.43 -14.46
CA TRP A 144 5.53 -5.21 -13.90
C TRP A 144 5.30 -5.40 -12.40
N ALA A 145 4.90 -4.35 -11.70
CA ALA A 145 4.61 -4.45 -10.27
C ALA A 145 3.24 -3.90 -9.96
N ILE A 146 2.42 -4.69 -9.29
CA ILE A 146 1.14 -4.27 -8.75
C ILE A 146 1.29 -3.96 -7.26
N LEU A 147 0.68 -2.88 -6.77
CA LEU A 147 0.42 -2.65 -5.35
C LEU A 147 -1.10 -2.67 -5.15
N SER A 148 -1.61 -3.79 -4.65
CA SER A 148 -3.05 -4.06 -4.53
C SER A 148 -3.63 -3.63 -3.17
N GLU A 149 -2.79 -3.48 -2.16
CA GLU A 149 -3.20 -3.02 -0.84
C GLU A 149 -2.15 -2.09 -0.26
N ILE A 150 -2.59 -0.95 0.26
CA ILE A 150 -1.78 0.02 0.98
C ILE A 150 -2.55 0.37 2.24
N GLU A 151 -2.23 -0.25 3.37
CA GLU A 151 -2.89 0.06 4.64
C GLU A 151 -1.88 0.66 5.61
N LEU A 152 -2.14 1.90 6.01
CA LEU A 152 -1.34 2.64 6.98
C LEU A 152 -2.19 2.96 8.20
N LYS A 153 -1.94 2.28 9.32
CA LYS A 153 -2.72 2.45 10.53
C LYS A 153 -2.10 3.52 11.42
N GLU A 154 -2.71 4.71 11.48
CA GLU A 154 -2.29 5.75 12.42
C GLU A 154 -2.70 5.40 13.86
N LYS A 155 -1.83 5.72 14.82
CA LYS A 155 -2.12 5.62 16.24
C LYS A 155 -3.10 6.72 16.64
N THR A 156 -4.38 6.39 16.72
CA THR A 156 -5.39 7.30 17.26
C THR A 156 -5.12 7.52 18.75
N GLN A 157 -4.86 8.75 19.17
CA GLN A 157 -4.86 9.07 20.60
C GLN A 157 -6.29 8.91 21.11
N VAL A 158 -6.51 7.94 21.99
CA VAL A 158 -7.75 7.87 22.77
C VAL A 158 -7.77 9.10 23.65
N VAL A 159 -8.57 10.10 23.28
CA VAL A 159 -8.86 11.23 24.14
C VAL A 159 -9.77 10.68 25.23
N ASN A 160 -9.20 10.35 26.39
CA ASN A 160 -9.99 10.04 27.58
C ASN A 160 -10.65 11.35 28.02
N SER A 161 -11.91 11.53 27.65
CA SER A 161 -12.81 12.57 28.17
C SER A 161 -13.15 12.33 29.64
#